data_AF-A0A821IZ16-F1
#
_entry.id   AF-A0A821IZ16-F1
#
_cell.length_a   1.000
_cell.length_b   1.000
_cell.length_c   1.000
_cell.angle_alpha   90.00
_cell.angle_beta   90.00
_cell.angle_gamma   90.00
#
_symmetry.space_group_name_H-M   'P 1'
#
loop_
_entity.id
_entity.type
_entity.pdbx_description
1 polymer ?
#
loop_
_entity_poly.entity_id
_entity_poly.type
_entity_poly.pdbx_seq_one_letter_code
_entity_poly.pdbx_strand_id
1 'polypeptide(L)'
;MSKTSVDEQTAAPAANESSTLIERWDRDFSQTKTDGITYDYIIVGSGSADAVLANRLSEQNDKRALLIEAGGSDTKDEIHMPEAW
;
A
#
# COMPACT_ATOMS: atom_id res chain seq x y z
N MET A 1 19.34 54.26 -3.64
CA MET A 1 18.70 52.94 -3.83
C MET A 1 18.43 52.33 -2.46
N SER A 2 17.15 52.22 -2.08
CA SER A 2 16.71 51.78 -0.74
C SER A 2 16.85 50.26 -0.56
N LYS A 3 17.27 49.85 0.65
CA LYS A 3 17.21 48.47 1.17
C LYS A 3 15.76 47.97 1.26
N THR A 4 15.55 46.64 1.26
CA THR A 4 14.56 45.81 2.04
C THR A 4 14.70 44.36 1.50
N SER A 5 15.18 43.37 2.27
CA SER A 5 14.42 42.44 3.17
C SER A 5 13.33 41.67 2.41
N VAL A 6 13.08 40.37 2.53
CA VAL A 6 13.32 39.33 3.54
C VAL A 6 13.27 38.01 2.74
N ASP A 7 14.18 37.07 2.97
CA ASP A 7 13.98 35.70 2.49
C ASP A 7 12.91 35.03 3.36
N GLU A 8 11.68 35.00 2.86
CA GLU A 8 10.59 34.25 3.49
C GLU A 8 10.75 32.78 3.11
N GLN A 9 11.64 32.10 3.83
CA GLN A 9 11.68 30.65 3.85
C GLN A 9 10.37 30.19 4.49
N THR A 10 9.38 29.88 3.65
CA THR A 10 8.10 29.30 4.07
C THR A 10 8.39 27.93 4.67
N ALA A 11 8.63 27.89 5.98
CA ALA A 11 8.63 26.66 6.74
C ALA A 11 7.27 25.99 6.52
N ALA A 12 7.27 24.76 6.01
CA ALA A 12 6.08 23.94 5.97
C ALA A 12 5.47 23.91 7.38
N PRO A 13 4.18 24.22 7.56
CA PRO A 13 3.57 24.14 8.88
C PRO A 13 3.71 22.71 9.38
N ALA A 14 4.11 22.54 10.64
CA ALA A 14 4.12 21.24 11.30
C ALA A 14 2.69 20.67 11.21
N ALA A 15 2.51 19.71 10.31
CA ALA A 15 1.22 19.11 10.04
C ALA A 15 0.76 18.39 11.30
N ASN A 16 -0.45 18.69 11.78
CA ASN A 16 -1.07 17.83 12.77
C ASN A 16 -1.42 16.51 12.08
N GLU A 17 -1.13 15.39 12.75
CA GLU A 17 -1.28 14.04 12.19
C GLU A 17 -2.72 13.82 11.65
N SER A 18 -3.72 14.42 12.29
CA SER A 18 -5.14 14.29 11.97
C SER A 18 -5.56 14.91 10.62
N SER A 19 -4.95 16.03 10.20
CA SER A 19 -5.28 16.66 8.91
C SER A 19 -4.72 15.86 7.74
N THR A 20 -3.56 15.23 7.92
CA THR A 20 -2.94 14.37 6.89
C THR A 20 -3.76 13.11 6.60
N LEU A 21 -4.48 12.59 7.60
CA LEU A 21 -5.34 11.42 7.42
C LEU A 21 -6.56 11.77 6.57
N ILE A 22 -7.23 12.88 6.85
CA ILE A 22 -8.40 13.34 6.08
C ILE A 22 -8.01 13.64 4.63
N GLU A 23 -6.88 14.34 4.40
CA GLU A 23 -6.35 14.59 3.06
C GLU A 23 -5.97 13.31 2.30
N ARG A 24 -5.53 12.27 3.01
CA ARG A 24 -5.18 10.99 2.38
C ARG A 24 -6.38 10.21 1.88
N TRP A 25 -7.53 10.32 2.56
CA TRP A 25 -8.78 9.65 2.16
C TRP A 25 -9.50 10.36 1.01
N ASP A 26 -9.41 11.69 0.92
CA ASP A 26 -9.97 12.48 -0.20
C ASP A 26 -9.10 12.48 -1.47
N ARG A 27 -8.05 11.66 -1.49
CA ARG A 27 -7.07 11.66 -2.58
C ARG A 27 -7.72 11.17 -3.88
N ASP A 28 -7.69 12.02 -4.92
CA ASP A 28 -8.11 11.65 -6.27
C ASP A 28 -7.04 10.76 -6.92
N PHE A 29 -7.41 9.53 -7.23
CA PHE A 29 -6.55 8.55 -7.89
C PHE A 29 -6.62 8.60 -9.41
N SER A 30 -7.50 9.42 -10.01
CA SER A 30 -7.74 9.49 -11.46
C SER A 30 -6.47 9.82 -12.26
N GLN A 31 -5.55 10.59 -11.68
CA GLN A 31 -4.30 11.03 -12.31
C GLN A 31 -3.11 10.10 -12.03
N THR A 32 -3.32 8.95 -11.37
CA THR A 32 -2.23 8.00 -11.06
C THR A 32 -1.74 7.31 -12.33
N LYS A 33 -0.45 7.42 -12.63
CA LYS A 33 0.17 6.69 -13.74
C LYS A 33 0.13 5.18 -13.45
N THR A 34 -0.53 4.42 -14.31
CA THR A 34 -0.54 2.96 -14.23
C THR A 34 0.49 2.36 -15.17
N ASP A 35 1.05 1.21 -14.80
CA ASP A 35 2.02 0.49 -15.63
C ASP A 35 1.37 -0.31 -16.77
N GLY A 36 0.07 -0.14 -17.00
CA GLY A 36 -0.72 -0.87 -17.99
C GLY A 36 -1.01 -2.34 -17.62
N ILE A 37 -0.57 -2.80 -16.45
CA ILE A 37 -0.85 -4.15 -15.95
C ILE A 37 -2.28 -4.20 -15.39
N THR A 38 -3.07 -5.16 -15.85
CA THR A 38 -4.44 -5.40 -15.40
C THR A 38 -4.56 -6.80 -14.78
N TYR A 39 -5.48 -6.95 -13.85
CA TYR A 39 -5.80 -8.23 -13.21
C TYR A 39 -7.30 -8.48 -13.33
N ASP A 40 -7.68 -9.74 -13.49
CA ASP A 40 -9.08 -10.16 -13.52
C ASP A 40 -9.67 -10.23 -12.11
N TYR A 41 -8.82 -10.52 -11.13
CA TYR A 41 -9.18 -10.62 -9.72
C TYR A 41 -8.19 -9.87 -8.84
N ILE A 42 -8.70 -9.16 -7.83
CA ILE A 42 -7.92 -8.59 -6.74
C ILE A 42 -8.43 -9.20 -5.44
N ILE A 43 -7.54 -9.85 -4.70
CA ILE A 43 -7.81 -10.49 -3.41
C ILE A 43 -7.10 -9.64 -2.34
N VAL A 44 -7.86 -9.21 -1.33
CA VAL A 44 -7.37 -8.31 -0.27
C VAL A 44 -7.33 -9.09 1.04
N GLY A 45 -6.12 -9.28 1.55
CA GLY A 45 -5.80 -10.17 2.67
C GLY A 45 -5.15 -11.46 2.18
N SER A 46 -4.19 -12.00 2.93
CA SER A 46 -3.56 -13.32 2.70
C SER A 46 -3.89 -14.29 3.85
N GLY A 47 -5.14 -14.27 4.31
CA GLY A 47 -5.64 -15.22 5.29
C GLY A 47 -5.88 -16.61 4.69
N SER A 48 -6.32 -17.56 5.52
CA SER A 48 -6.52 -18.95 5.09
C SER A 48 -7.51 -19.09 3.92
N ALA A 49 -8.60 -18.31 3.91
CA ALA A 49 -9.57 -18.33 2.82
C ALA A 49 -8.99 -17.73 1.54
N ASP A 50 -8.28 -16.61 1.67
CA ASP A 50 -7.68 -15.89 0.54
C ASP A 50 -6.57 -16.70 -0.12
N ALA A 51 -5.75 -17.39 0.66
CA ALA A 51 -4.71 -18.29 0.17
C ALA A 51 -5.30 -19.44 -0.67
N VAL A 52 -6.42 -20.03 -0.21
CA VAL A 52 -7.12 -21.07 -0.96
C VAL A 52 -7.71 -20.51 -2.26
N LEU A 53 -8.34 -19.33 -2.20
CA LEU A 53 -8.90 -18.68 -3.39
C LEU A 53 -7.81 -18.33 -4.41
N ALA A 54 -6.72 -17.74 -3.96
CA ALA A 54 -5.57 -17.39 -4.80
C ALA A 54 -4.98 -18.62 -5.48
N ASN A 55 -4.82 -19.73 -4.75
CA ASN A 55 -4.35 -21.00 -5.33
C ASN A 55 -5.30 -21.53 -6.41
N ARG A 56 -6.62 -21.42 -6.21
CA ARG A 56 -7.59 -21.89 -7.22
C ARG A 56 -7.64 -21.02 -8.46
N LEU A 57 -7.52 -19.71 -8.30
CA LEU A 57 -7.51 -18.78 -9.43
C LEU A 57 -6.19 -18.85 -10.20
N SER A 58 -5.06 -19.13 -9.55
CA SER A 58 -3.76 -19.26 -10.22
C SER A 58 -3.62 -20.54 -11.05
N GLU A 59 -4.45 -21.56 -10.81
CA GLU A 59 -4.55 -22.76 -11.65
C GLU A 59 -5.15 -22.46 -13.05
N GLN A 60 -5.80 -21.31 -13.24
CA GLN A 60 -6.42 -20.91 -14.50
C GLN A 60 -5.46 -20.11 -15.37
N ASN A 61 -5.00 -20.68 -16.49
CA ASN A 61 -4.01 -20.06 -17.38
C ASN A 61 -4.51 -18.76 -18.08
N ASP A 62 -5.82 -18.54 -18.14
CA ASP A 62 -6.44 -17.39 -18.80
C ASP A 62 -6.81 -16.27 -17.82
N LYS A 63 -6.50 -16.41 -16.52
CA LYS A 63 -6.79 -15.42 -15.48
C LYS A 63 -5.53 -14.93 -14.79
N ARG A 64 -5.54 -13.65 -14.42
CA ARG A 64 -4.50 -13.03 -13.58
C ARG A 64 -5.13 -12.57 -12.27
N ALA A 65 -4.63 -13.10 -11.17
CA ALA A 65 -5.04 -12.70 -9.82
C ALA A 65 -3.92 -11.90 -9.13
N LEU A 66 -4.28 -10.78 -8.51
CA LEU A 66 -3.42 -10.00 -7.63
C LEU A 66 -3.85 -10.23 -6.18
N LEU A 67 -2.94 -10.73 -5.35
CA LEU A 67 -3.11 -10.86 -3.91
C LEU A 67 -2.35 -9.73 -3.21
N ILE A 68 -3.02 -8.98 -2.33
CA ILE A 68 -2.39 -7.94 -1.51
C ILE A 68 -2.62 -8.24 -0.03
N GLU A 69 -1.58 -8.10 0.80
CA GLU A 69 -1.63 -8.29 2.24
C GLU A 69 -0.88 -7.12 2.90
N ALA A 70 -1.37 -6.65 4.04
CA ALA A 70 -0.75 -5.54 4.77
C ALA A 70 0.51 -6.00 5.52
N GLY A 71 0.53 -7.26 5.96
CA GLY A 71 1.67 -7.91 6.58
C GLY A 71 2.88 -8.08 5.66
N GLY A 72 4.03 -8.38 6.27
CA GLY A 72 5.25 -8.77 5.56
C GLY A 72 5.30 -10.27 5.31
N SER A 73 6.37 -10.73 4.67
CA SER A 73 6.66 -12.16 4.54
C SER A 73 6.80 -12.84 5.90
N ASP A 74 6.34 -14.08 5.98
CA ASP A 74 6.57 -14.98 7.12
C ASP A 74 8.05 -15.35 7.20
N THR A 75 8.89 -14.48 7.76
CA THR A 75 10.35 -14.67 7.88
C THR A 75 10.82 -14.85 9.31
N LYS A 76 9.90 -14.77 10.29
CA LYS A 76 10.24 -14.97 11.69
C LYS A 76 10.42 -16.45 11.98
N ASP A 77 11.45 -16.79 12.75
CA ASP A 77 11.78 -18.18 13.08
C ASP A 77 10.63 -18.86 13.85
N GLU A 78 9.90 -18.12 14.68
CA GLU A 78 8.77 -18.66 15.45
C GLU A 78 7.60 -19.14 14.57
N ILE A 79 7.55 -18.70 13.30
CA ILE A 79 6.52 -19.13 12.34
C ILE A 79 6.89 -20.48 11.71
N HIS A 80 8.20 -20.76 11.57
CA HIS A 80 8.71 -21.97 10.89
C HIS A 80 9.13 -23.08 11.84
N MET A 81 9.51 -22.72 13.07
CA MET A 81 9.96 -23.66 14.11
C MET A 81 8.98 -23.63 15.28
N PRO A 82 8.06 -24.62 15.37
CA PRO A 82 7.07 -24.70 16.44
C PRO A 82 7.65 -24.90 17.85
N GLU A 83 8.96 -24.97 18.03
CA GLU A 83 9.66 -25.00 19.32
C GLU A 83 10.25 -23.63 19.72
N ALA A 84 10.22 -22.64 18.84
CA ALA A 84 10.81 -21.31 19.04
C ALA A 84 9.83 -20.27 19.65
N TRP A 85 8.64 -20.70 20.07
CA TRP A 85 7.68 -19.89 20.84
C TRP A 85 7.97 -19.97 22.35
#